data_AF-G9MWQ4-F1
#
_entry.id   AF-G9MWQ4-F1
#
_cell.length_a   1.000
_cell.length_b   1.000
_cell.length_c   1.000
_cell.angle_alpha   90.00
_cell.angle_beta   90.00
_cell.angle_gamma   90.00
#
_symmetry.space_group_name_H-M   'P 1'
#
loop_
_entity.id
_entity.type
_entity.pdbx_description
1 polymer ?
#
loop_
_entity_poly.entity_id
_entity_poly.type
_entity_poly.pdbx_seq_one_letter_code
_entity_poly.pdbx_strand_id
1 'polypeptide(L)'
;RSIKRPRTSASPISIASTPPRRAPRKVKSERDKLFDAIEAGADYPLEPVPIKSADDLNDVQLKKCYEILHACGSATDPNASLSKTRQSIDGFLDAVFNDWSSRKAGALPRSELDFLVEAEVVAGRLCGKPQEHTKLTDCASGSLCAVNVSAVATYCNNPPMFKLEFSTIDELSRQPEAFCPISRKDIRWVEDDWVQELRQSLRTKVIAKIHKHNKHLAIWQARKLIVEWAKGSLSLGEDVSKMGFLERETADVAIVGLG
;
A
#
# COMPACT_ATOMS: atom_id res chain seq x y z
N ARG A 1 -91.56 -38.34 25.10
CA ARG A 1 -90.68 -38.26 26.30
C ARG A 1 -89.24 -38.29 25.82
N SER A 2 -88.46 -37.32 26.28
CA SER A 2 -87.10 -36.98 25.83
C SER A 2 -86.05 -38.00 26.29
N ILE A 3 -85.14 -38.41 25.40
CA ILE A 3 -83.88 -39.08 25.77
C ILE A 3 -82.74 -38.26 25.16
N LYS A 4 -81.94 -37.67 26.06
CA LYS A 4 -80.86 -36.72 25.78
C LYS A 4 -79.65 -37.44 25.18
N ARG A 5 -79.14 -36.95 24.05
CA ARG A 5 -77.88 -37.37 23.42
C ARG A 5 -76.67 -36.77 24.17
N PRO A 6 -75.58 -37.52 24.42
CA PRO A 6 -74.31 -36.93 24.85
C PRO A 6 -73.51 -36.42 23.65
N ARG A 7 -72.84 -35.28 23.84
CA ARG A 7 -71.91 -34.65 22.89
C ARG A 7 -70.51 -35.27 22.98
N THR A 8 -69.70 -34.87 22.00
CA THR A 8 -68.22 -34.77 21.94
C THR A 8 -67.44 -35.97 21.40
N SER A 9 -66.94 -35.82 20.17
CA SER A 9 -65.55 -36.15 19.87
C SER A 9 -65.02 -35.14 18.84
N ALA A 10 -64.20 -34.22 19.34
CA ALA A 10 -63.38 -33.33 18.52
C ALA A 10 -62.32 -34.19 17.81
N SER A 11 -62.18 -34.00 16.50
CA SER A 11 -61.06 -34.55 15.74
C SER A 11 -59.76 -33.90 16.27
N PRO A 12 -58.73 -34.69 16.64
CA PRO A 12 -57.48 -34.10 17.07
C PRO A 12 -56.72 -33.52 15.87
N ILE A 13 -56.32 -32.26 15.98
CA ILE A 13 -55.28 -31.65 15.15
C ILE A 13 -54.00 -32.44 15.42
N SER A 14 -53.49 -33.15 14.41
CA SER A 14 -52.17 -33.77 14.46
C SER A 14 -51.09 -32.68 14.50
N ILE A 15 -50.77 -32.22 15.70
CA ILE A 15 -49.53 -31.48 15.95
C ILE A 15 -48.41 -32.51 15.84
N ALA A 16 -47.76 -32.55 14.68
CA ALA A 16 -46.49 -33.22 14.53
C ALA A 16 -45.49 -32.50 15.45
N SER A 17 -45.27 -33.06 16.63
CA SER A 17 -44.20 -32.70 17.54
C SER A 17 -42.87 -33.07 16.90
N THR A 18 -42.33 -32.20 16.05
CA THR A 18 -40.90 -32.26 15.70
C THR A 18 -40.12 -31.95 16.98
N PRO A 19 -39.32 -32.87 17.53
CA PRO A 19 -38.48 -32.55 18.68
C PRO A 19 -37.47 -31.49 18.26
N PRO A 20 -37.06 -30.57 19.16
CA PRO A 20 -35.97 -29.65 18.85
C PRO A 20 -34.73 -30.50 18.61
N ARG A 21 -34.14 -30.34 17.43
CA ARG A 21 -32.88 -30.95 16.99
C ARG A 21 -31.81 -30.55 18.02
N ARG A 22 -31.55 -31.40 19.01
CA ARG A 22 -30.47 -31.19 20.00
C ARG A 22 -29.20 -30.92 19.21
N ALA A 23 -28.56 -29.76 19.43
CA ALA A 23 -27.25 -29.49 18.88
C ALA A 23 -26.31 -30.65 19.27
N PRO A 24 -25.46 -31.16 18.35
CA PRO A 24 -24.64 -32.33 18.63
C PRO A 24 -23.71 -32.05 19.82
N ARG A 25 -23.75 -32.91 20.85
CA ARG A 25 -22.95 -32.79 22.10
C ARG A 25 -21.45 -32.53 21.88
N LYS A 26 -20.92 -32.97 20.73
CA LYS A 26 -19.55 -32.69 20.28
C LYS A 26 -19.26 -31.19 20.19
N VAL A 27 -20.20 -30.38 19.73
CA VAL A 27 -20.03 -28.92 19.57
C VAL A 27 -19.90 -28.22 20.93
N LYS A 28 -20.59 -28.72 21.97
CA LYS A 28 -20.43 -28.17 23.32
C LYS A 28 -19.05 -28.50 23.88
N SER A 29 -18.63 -29.75 23.76
CA SER A 29 -17.33 -30.21 24.27
C SER A 29 -16.13 -29.50 23.63
N GLU A 30 -16.18 -29.19 22.33
CA GLU A 30 -15.10 -28.46 21.66
C GLU A 30 -15.02 -26.99 22.10
N ARG A 31 -16.17 -26.35 22.38
CA ARG A 31 -16.18 -24.98 22.93
C ARG A 31 -15.64 -24.93 24.35
N ASP A 32 -16.01 -25.90 25.17
CA ASP A 32 -15.54 -25.97 26.56
C ASP A 32 -14.00 -26.12 26.58
N LYS A 33 -13.43 -27.01 25.75
CA LYS A 33 -11.97 -27.13 25.57
C LYS A 33 -11.29 -25.83 25.13
N LEU A 34 -11.90 -25.11 24.18
CA LEU A 34 -11.39 -23.83 23.71
C LEU A 34 -11.36 -22.80 24.85
N PHE A 35 -12.43 -22.71 25.63
CA PHE A 35 -12.50 -21.77 26.75
C PHE A 35 -11.52 -22.15 27.86
N ASP A 36 -11.38 -23.44 28.17
CA ASP A 36 -10.38 -23.93 29.12
C ASP A 36 -8.96 -23.56 28.66
N ALA A 37 -8.65 -23.70 27.36
CA ALA A 37 -7.35 -23.33 26.80
C ALA A 37 -7.09 -21.81 26.88
N ILE A 38 -8.12 -21.00 26.65
CA ILE A 38 -8.04 -19.53 26.78
C ILE A 38 -7.84 -19.15 28.26
N GLU A 39 -8.57 -19.76 29.18
CA GLU A 39 -8.44 -19.51 30.63
C GLU A 39 -7.06 -19.91 31.14
N ALA A 40 -6.49 -20.99 30.59
CA ALA A 40 -5.11 -21.41 30.85
C ALA A 40 -4.04 -20.51 30.21
N GLY A 41 -4.43 -19.52 29.40
CA GLY A 41 -3.50 -18.61 28.72
C GLY A 41 -2.72 -19.23 27.58
N ALA A 42 -3.26 -20.23 26.89
CA ALA A 42 -2.60 -20.86 25.75
C ALA A 42 -2.45 -19.87 24.57
N ASP A 43 -1.22 -19.72 24.06
CA ASP A 43 -0.93 -18.86 22.89
C ASP A 43 -1.65 -19.34 21.61
N TYR A 44 -1.89 -20.65 21.51
CA TYR A 44 -2.52 -21.33 20.38
C TYR A 44 -3.65 -22.26 20.87
N PRO A 45 -4.81 -21.71 21.22
CA PRO A 45 -5.89 -22.50 21.83
C PRO A 45 -6.70 -23.31 20.80
N LEU A 46 -6.52 -23.08 19.50
CA LEU A 46 -7.17 -23.85 18.43
C LEU A 46 -6.25 -24.96 17.89
N GLU A 47 -6.86 -25.98 17.30
CA GLU A 47 -6.09 -26.99 16.56
C GLU A 47 -5.39 -26.35 15.34
N PRO A 48 -4.12 -26.69 15.07
CA PRO A 48 -3.42 -26.20 13.89
C PRO A 48 -4.08 -26.67 12.59
N VAL A 49 -4.47 -25.73 11.73
CA VAL A 49 -5.07 -26.00 10.42
C VAL A 49 -4.28 -25.26 9.34
N PRO A 50 -3.84 -25.95 8.26
CA PRO A 50 -3.15 -25.27 7.18
C PRO A 50 -4.08 -24.33 6.40
N ILE A 51 -3.59 -23.12 6.12
CA ILE A 51 -4.26 -22.12 5.30
C ILE A 51 -3.52 -22.07 3.96
N LYS A 52 -4.22 -22.48 2.90
CA LYS A 52 -3.67 -22.61 1.54
C LYS A 52 -4.11 -21.48 0.63
N SER A 53 -5.27 -20.88 0.91
CA SER A 53 -5.90 -19.87 0.09
C SER A 53 -6.74 -18.90 0.92
N ALA A 54 -7.28 -17.87 0.27
CA ALA A 54 -8.21 -16.93 0.89
C ALA A 54 -9.49 -17.58 1.40
N ASP A 55 -9.96 -18.66 0.75
CA ASP A 55 -11.18 -19.39 1.13
C ASP A 55 -11.05 -20.13 2.48
N ASP A 56 -9.81 -20.34 2.94
CA ASP A 56 -9.53 -20.95 4.24
C ASP A 56 -9.60 -19.93 5.40
N LEU A 57 -9.77 -18.64 5.10
CA LEU A 57 -9.83 -17.56 6.10
C LEU A 57 -11.27 -17.35 6.58
N ASN A 58 -11.43 -17.17 7.89
CA ASN A 58 -12.72 -16.78 8.46
C ASN A 58 -12.97 -15.26 8.37
N ASP A 59 -14.21 -14.84 8.65
CA ASP A 59 -14.64 -13.43 8.54
C ASP A 59 -13.74 -12.45 9.32
N VAL A 60 -13.25 -12.85 10.49
CA VAL A 60 -12.41 -11.98 11.34
C VAL A 60 -11.01 -11.83 10.71
N GLN A 61 -10.47 -12.91 10.16
CA GLN A 61 -9.19 -12.92 9.47
C GLN A 61 -9.25 -12.12 8.16
N LEU A 62 -10.32 -12.30 7.37
CA LEU A 62 -10.60 -11.53 6.16
C LEU A 62 -10.75 -10.03 6.47
N LYS A 63 -11.49 -9.71 7.54
CA LYS A 63 -11.61 -8.32 8.03
C LYS A 63 -10.23 -7.75 8.37
N LYS A 64 -9.36 -8.50 9.03
CA LYS A 64 -8.01 -8.04 9.34
C LYS A 64 -7.17 -7.80 8.07
N CYS A 65 -7.23 -8.70 7.08
CA CYS A 65 -6.57 -8.50 5.78
C CYS A 65 -7.08 -7.22 5.09
N TYR A 66 -8.39 -6.96 5.17
CA TYR A 66 -9.00 -5.75 4.65
C TYR A 66 -8.50 -4.48 5.39
N GLU A 67 -8.41 -4.50 6.72
CA GLU A 67 -7.87 -3.40 7.53
C GLU A 67 -6.40 -3.10 7.16
N ILE A 68 -5.58 -4.14 6.96
CA ILE A 68 -4.18 -4.02 6.54
C ILE A 68 -4.08 -3.34 5.17
N LEU A 69 -4.86 -3.80 4.19
CA LEU A 69 -4.89 -3.21 2.86
C LEU A 69 -5.36 -1.75 2.90
N HIS A 70 -6.37 -1.46 3.71
CA HIS A 70 -6.87 -0.10 3.88
C HIS A 70 -5.78 0.82 4.46
N ALA A 71 -5.12 0.41 5.54
CA ALA A 71 -4.05 1.18 6.17
C ALA A 71 -2.88 1.43 5.21
N CYS A 72 -2.48 0.41 4.44
CA CYS A 72 -1.47 0.56 3.37
C CYS A 72 -1.87 1.62 2.33
N GLY A 73 -3.13 1.63 1.90
CA GLY A 73 -3.65 2.61 0.96
C GLY A 73 -3.68 4.01 1.55
N SER A 74 -4.29 4.15 2.73
CA SER A 74 -4.46 5.43 3.43
C SER A 74 -3.14 6.10 3.81
N ALA A 75 -2.07 5.34 4.01
CA ALA A 75 -0.74 5.90 4.29
C ALA A 75 -0.19 6.74 3.13
N THR A 76 -0.65 6.55 1.88
CA THR A 76 -0.02 7.18 0.69
C THR A 76 -1.01 7.79 -0.31
N ASP A 77 -2.23 7.24 -0.43
CA ASP A 77 -3.32 7.80 -1.25
C ASP A 77 -4.22 8.70 -0.38
N PRO A 78 -4.22 10.04 -0.57
CA PRO A 78 -5.10 10.94 0.18
C PRO A 78 -6.59 10.70 -0.13
N ASN A 79 -6.88 10.01 -1.23
CA ASN A 79 -8.23 9.64 -1.63
C ASN A 79 -8.53 8.17 -1.30
N ALA A 80 -7.76 7.53 -0.40
CA ALA A 80 -8.05 6.19 0.05
C ALA A 80 -9.44 6.14 0.68
N SER A 81 -10.21 5.12 0.33
CA SER A 81 -11.55 4.92 0.87
C SER A 81 -11.83 3.44 0.99
N LEU A 82 -12.78 3.09 1.86
CA LEU A 82 -13.26 1.72 2.02
C LEU A 82 -13.77 1.15 0.69
N SER A 83 -14.42 1.97 -0.15
CA SER A 83 -14.89 1.53 -1.47
C SER A 83 -13.74 1.09 -2.39
N LYS A 84 -12.66 1.89 -2.45
CA LYS A 84 -11.45 1.54 -3.21
C LYS A 84 -10.75 0.30 -2.65
N THR A 85 -10.68 0.18 -1.32
CA THR A 85 -10.13 -1.01 -0.67
C THR A 85 -10.93 -2.25 -1.03
N ARG A 86 -12.27 -2.18 -0.99
CA ARG A 86 -13.16 -3.26 -1.41
C ARG A 86 -12.93 -3.70 -2.85
N GLN A 87 -12.66 -2.77 -3.77
CA GLN A 87 -12.39 -3.10 -5.17
C GLN A 87 -11.04 -3.80 -5.40
N SER A 88 -10.11 -3.70 -4.45
CA SER A 88 -8.73 -4.21 -4.57
C SER A 88 -8.42 -5.37 -3.63
N ILE A 89 -9.36 -5.78 -2.78
CA ILE A 89 -9.15 -6.82 -1.77
C ILE A 89 -8.82 -8.18 -2.40
N ASP A 90 -9.50 -8.58 -3.47
CA ASP A 90 -9.26 -9.87 -4.11
C ASP A 90 -7.84 -9.94 -4.68
N GLY A 91 -7.41 -8.88 -5.40
CA GLY A 91 -6.04 -8.79 -5.91
C GLY A 91 -4.98 -8.74 -4.81
N PHE A 92 -5.30 -8.20 -3.63
CA PHE A 92 -4.40 -8.26 -2.47
C PHE A 92 -4.30 -9.68 -1.91
N LEU A 93 -5.44 -10.38 -1.76
CA LEU A 93 -5.47 -11.76 -1.28
C LEU A 93 -4.75 -12.70 -2.24
N ASP A 94 -4.95 -12.53 -3.55
CA ASP A 94 -4.20 -13.25 -4.58
C ASP A 94 -2.69 -13.04 -4.42
N ALA A 95 -2.25 -11.80 -4.20
CA ALA A 95 -0.84 -11.49 -3.97
C ALA A 95 -0.30 -12.10 -2.66
N VAL A 96 -1.12 -12.17 -1.60
CA VAL A 96 -0.77 -12.82 -0.33
C VAL A 96 -0.52 -14.31 -0.54
N PHE A 97 -1.36 -15.00 -1.30
CA PHE A 97 -1.24 -16.44 -1.54
C PHE A 97 -0.45 -16.81 -2.80
N ASN A 98 0.04 -15.83 -3.56
CA ASN A 98 0.83 -16.08 -4.77
C ASN A 98 2.09 -16.89 -4.46
N ASP A 99 2.14 -18.11 -5.01
CA ASP A 99 3.15 -19.15 -4.75
C ASP A 99 3.48 -19.34 -3.26
N TRP A 100 2.52 -19.10 -2.37
CA TRP A 100 2.74 -19.08 -0.93
C TRP A 100 1.56 -19.66 -0.16
N SER A 101 1.85 -20.43 0.90
CA SER A 101 0.86 -20.93 1.86
C SER A 101 1.47 -21.00 3.25
N SER A 102 0.65 -21.21 4.29
CA SER A 102 1.15 -21.28 5.67
C SER A 102 2.14 -22.41 5.94
N ARG A 103 2.22 -23.42 5.05
CA ARG A 103 3.17 -24.54 5.13
C ARG A 103 4.49 -24.28 4.41
N LYS A 104 4.62 -23.20 3.65
CA LYS A 104 5.84 -22.93 2.89
C LYS A 104 6.99 -22.67 3.86
N ALA A 105 7.97 -23.57 3.87
CA ALA A 105 9.15 -23.47 4.72
C ALA A 105 10.05 -22.31 4.28
N GLY A 106 10.59 -21.56 5.24
CA GLY A 106 11.54 -20.46 5.00
C GLY A 106 11.14 -19.17 5.72
N ALA A 107 12.10 -18.26 5.85
CA ALA A 107 11.84 -16.93 6.39
C ALA A 107 10.92 -16.16 5.42
N LEU A 108 9.95 -15.42 5.97
CA LEU A 108 9.16 -14.47 5.21
C LEU A 108 10.04 -13.25 4.87
N PRO A 109 10.46 -13.06 3.61
CA PRO A 109 11.33 -11.94 3.28
C PRO A 109 10.56 -10.64 3.49
N ARG A 110 11.06 -9.80 4.40
CA ARG A 110 10.53 -8.44 4.58
C ARG A 110 11.15 -7.56 3.50
N SER A 111 10.34 -6.77 2.81
CA SER A 111 10.88 -5.81 1.83
C SER A 111 11.79 -4.82 2.54
N GLU A 112 12.99 -4.64 2.01
CA GLU A 112 13.83 -3.50 2.34
C GLU A 112 13.37 -2.28 1.53
N LEU A 113 13.57 -1.08 2.07
CA LEU A 113 13.32 0.16 1.36
C LEU A 113 14.64 0.59 0.74
N ASP A 114 14.78 0.39 -0.56
CA ASP A 114 15.95 0.81 -1.32
C ASP A 114 15.52 1.31 -2.70
N PHE A 115 15.78 2.59 -2.98
CA PHE A 115 15.43 3.21 -4.24
C PHE A 115 16.26 4.47 -4.55
N LEU A 116 16.42 4.67 -5.85
CA LEU A 116 16.83 5.92 -6.47
C LEU A 116 15.69 6.45 -7.33
N VAL A 117 15.43 7.76 -7.24
CA VAL A 117 14.46 8.47 -8.08
C VAL A 117 15.07 9.75 -8.61
N GLU A 118 14.76 10.05 -9.86
CA GLU A 118 15.23 11.25 -10.55
C GLU A 118 14.04 12.00 -11.11
N ALA A 119 14.04 13.32 -11.01
CA ALA A 119 13.09 14.22 -11.65
C ALA A 119 13.86 15.22 -12.50
N GLU A 120 13.28 15.61 -13.62
CA GLU A 120 13.88 16.55 -14.58
C GLU A 120 12.84 17.59 -14.96
N VAL A 121 13.27 18.84 -15.06
CA VAL A 121 12.49 19.95 -15.63
C VAL A 121 13.38 20.80 -16.53
N VAL A 122 12.77 21.53 -17.47
CA VAL A 122 13.49 22.56 -18.23
C VAL A 122 13.57 23.82 -17.35
N ALA A 123 14.77 24.14 -16.88
CA ALA A 123 15.01 25.29 -15.99
C ALA A 123 15.39 26.56 -16.77
N GLY A 124 15.79 26.44 -18.04
CA GLY A 124 16.17 27.59 -18.84
C GLY A 124 16.56 27.24 -20.27
N ARG A 125 17.14 28.22 -20.95
CA ARG A 125 17.73 28.06 -22.29
C ARG A 125 19.06 28.78 -22.39
N LEU A 126 19.93 28.25 -23.25
CA LEU A 126 21.17 28.93 -23.62
C LEU A 126 20.89 30.01 -24.66
N CYS A 127 21.43 31.20 -24.41
CA CYS A 127 21.35 32.33 -25.31
C CYS A 127 22.55 32.28 -26.28
N GLY A 128 22.29 32.05 -27.56
CA GLY A 128 23.34 31.98 -28.57
C GLY A 128 23.87 33.36 -28.96
N LYS A 129 25.20 33.53 -28.95
CA LYS A 129 25.82 34.76 -29.49
C LYS A 129 25.51 34.92 -30.99
N PRO A 130 25.26 36.15 -31.48
CA PRO A 130 25.37 37.44 -30.79
C PRO A 130 24.09 37.88 -30.06
N GLN A 131 23.04 37.07 -30.05
CA GLN A 131 21.81 37.40 -29.34
C GLN A 131 22.04 37.25 -27.84
N GLU A 132 22.19 38.36 -27.13
CA GLU A 132 22.19 38.40 -25.66
C GLU A 132 20.84 38.94 -25.20
N HIS A 133 19.82 38.09 -25.25
CA HIS A 133 18.50 38.44 -24.75
C HIS A 133 18.55 38.77 -23.26
N THR A 134 17.63 39.59 -22.76
CA THR A 134 17.52 39.85 -21.31
C THR A 134 16.54 38.87 -20.67
N LYS A 135 15.51 38.43 -21.40
CA LYS A 135 14.45 37.54 -20.90
C LYS A 135 14.38 36.22 -21.66
N LEU A 136 13.83 35.18 -21.02
CA LEU A 136 13.62 33.88 -21.65
C LEU A 136 12.60 33.95 -22.81
N THR A 137 11.58 34.81 -22.72
CA THR A 137 10.57 34.99 -23.78
C THR A 137 11.20 35.40 -25.10
N ASP A 138 12.27 36.19 -25.05
CA ASP A 138 12.97 36.68 -26.23
C ASP A 138 13.84 35.57 -26.85
N CYS A 139 14.33 34.64 -26.02
CA CYS A 139 14.98 33.41 -26.47
C CYS A 139 14.01 32.46 -27.20
N ALA A 140 12.70 32.51 -26.90
CA ALA A 140 11.72 31.67 -27.60
C ALA A 140 11.47 32.11 -29.05
N SER A 141 11.66 33.41 -29.34
CA SER A 141 11.56 33.97 -30.70
C SER A 141 12.87 33.92 -31.50
N GLY A 142 14.02 33.68 -30.85
CA GLY A 142 15.34 33.68 -31.48
C GLY A 142 15.76 32.30 -31.97
N SER A 143 16.15 32.18 -33.25
CA SER A 143 16.63 30.91 -33.84
C SER A 143 17.94 30.38 -33.24
N LEU A 144 18.67 31.21 -32.50
CA LEU A 144 19.99 30.89 -31.94
C LEU A 144 19.92 30.44 -30.46
N CYS A 145 18.74 30.42 -29.84
CA CYS A 145 18.55 30.08 -28.42
C CYS A 145 17.81 28.74 -28.23
N ALA A 146 18.17 27.73 -29.02
CA ALA A 146 17.43 26.47 -29.12
C ALA A 146 17.78 25.43 -28.04
N VAL A 147 18.92 25.58 -27.35
CA VAL A 147 19.40 24.57 -26.40
C VAL A 147 18.74 24.77 -25.04
N ASN A 148 17.96 23.78 -24.61
CA ASN A 148 17.35 23.74 -23.29
C ASN A 148 18.40 23.42 -22.22
N VAL A 149 18.25 24.09 -21.08
CA VAL A 149 18.93 23.75 -19.82
C VAL A 149 17.97 22.92 -18.98
N SER A 150 18.32 21.67 -18.75
CA SER A 150 17.62 20.78 -17.84
C SER A 150 18.18 20.92 -16.42
N ALA A 151 17.29 20.91 -15.42
CA ALA A 151 17.64 20.70 -14.02
C ALA A 151 17.16 19.31 -13.60
N VAL A 152 18.07 18.50 -13.06
CA VAL A 152 17.82 17.12 -12.65
C VAL A 152 18.06 17.00 -11.14
N ALA A 153 17.02 16.61 -10.41
CA ALA A 153 17.11 16.30 -8.98
C ALA A 153 17.04 14.79 -8.76
N THR A 154 18.05 14.24 -8.09
CA THR A 154 18.16 12.83 -7.75
C THR A 154 18.11 12.66 -6.24
N TYR A 155 17.27 11.74 -5.78
CA TYR A 155 17.22 11.30 -4.39
C TYR A 155 17.51 9.80 -4.30
N CYS A 156 18.45 9.45 -3.43
CA CYS A 156 18.76 8.08 -3.02
C CYS A 156 18.54 7.96 -1.51
N ASN A 157 17.93 6.87 -1.06
CA ASN A 157 17.71 6.63 0.37
C ASN A 157 18.81 5.78 1.03
N ASN A 158 19.73 5.19 0.26
CA ASN A 158 20.80 4.33 0.79
C ASN A 158 22.13 4.43 -0.02
N PRO A 159 23.16 5.16 0.47
CA PRO A 159 23.07 6.10 1.59
C PRO A 159 22.15 7.29 1.24
N PRO A 160 21.53 7.94 2.24
CA PRO A 160 20.72 9.13 2.02
C PRO A 160 21.53 10.22 1.30
N MET A 161 21.12 10.55 0.08
CA MET A 161 21.80 11.53 -0.77
C MET A 161 20.80 12.28 -1.62
N PHE A 162 21.00 13.59 -1.69
CA PHE A 162 20.31 14.46 -2.62
C PHE A 162 21.33 15.11 -3.55
N LYS A 163 21.06 15.08 -4.86
CA LYS A 163 21.91 15.68 -5.89
C LYS A 163 21.05 16.53 -6.81
N LEU A 164 21.49 17.76 -7.08
CA LEU A 164 20.94 18.63 -8.11
C LEU A 164 22.02 18.86 -9.18
N GLU A 165 21.69 18.57 -10.43
CA GLU A 165 22.57 18.73 -11.58
C GLU A 165 21.89 19.58 -12.65
N PHE A 166 22.68 20.37 -13.38
CA PHE A 166 22.23 21.11 -14.55
C PHE A 166 22.92 20.55 -15.78
N SER A 167 22.16 20.29 -16.83
CA SER A 167 22.69 19.70 -18.06
C SER A 167 22.07 20.32 -19.30
N THR A 168 22.80 20.24 -20.41
CA THR A 168 22.31 20.52 -21.75
C THR A 168 22.50 19.29 -22.62
N ILE A 169 21.68 19.11 -23.65
CA ILE A 169 21.90 18.05 -24.63
C ILE A 169 22.99 18.51 -25.59
N ASP A 170 24.11 17.79 -25.62
CA ASP A 170 25.15 18.01 -26.63
C ASP A 170 24.64 17.61 -28.02
N GLU A 171 24.77 18.51 -29.00
CA GLU A 171 24.18 18.32 -30.34
C GLU A 171 24.84 17.18 -31.12
N LEU A 172 26.11 16.89 -30.85
CA LEU A 172 26.91 15.87 -31.54
C LEU A 172 26.66 14.47 -30.98
N SER A 173 26.75 14.30 -29.65
CA SER A 173 26.58 13.02 -28.97
C SER A 173 25.13 12.70 -28.62
N ARG A 174 24.24 13.72 -28.61
CA ARG A 174 22.87 13.65 -28.09
C ARG A 174 22.79 13.14 -26.64
N GLN A 175 23.89 13.27 -25.89
CA GLN A 175 23.93 12.92 -24.48
C GLN A 175 23.80 14.18 -23.62
N PRO A 176 23.26 14.05 -22.39
CA PRO A 176 23.31 15.13 -21.42
C PRO A 176 24.77 15.44 -21.02
N GLU A 177 25.15 16.70 -21.10
CA GLU A 177 26.42 17.21 -20.60
C GLU A 177 26.17 18.09 -19.37
N ALA A 178 26.68 17.65 -18.22
CA ALA A 178 26.55 18.37 -16.96
C ALA A 178 27.45 19.60 -16.92
N PHE A 179 26.95 20.71 -16.37
CA PHE A 179 27.73 21.94 -16.23
C PHE A 179 27.44 22.66 -14.91
N CYS A 180 28.35 23.55 -14.51
CA CYS A 180 28.14 24.41 -13.35
C CYS A 180 27.36 25.67 -13.77
N PRO A 181 26.16 25.94 -13.25
CA PRO A 181 25.39 27.13 -13.64
C PRO A 181 26.08 28.45 -13.26
N ILE A 182 26.93 28.46 -12.22
CA ILE A 182 27.65 29.66 -11.76
C ILE A 182 28.65 30.15 -12.81
N SER A 183 29.23 29.24 -13.60
CA SER A 183 30.21 29.60 -14.63
C SER A 183 29.58 30.08 -15.93
N ARG A 184 28.24 30.06 -16.04
CA ARG A 184 27.50 30.34 -17.28
C ARG A 184 26.69 31.63 -17.15
N LYS A 185 26.98 32.62 -17.99
CA LYS A 185 26.27 33.92 -18.05
C LYS A 185 25.26 34.00 -19.21
N ASP A 186 25.33 33.02 -20.10
CA ASP A 186 24.51 32.86 -21.30
C ASP A 186 23.20 32.12 -21.03
N ILE A 187 22.95 31.68 -19.79
CA ILE A 187 21.68 31.03 -19.42
C ILE A 187 20.61 32.11 -19.20
N ARG A 188 19.43 31.85 -19.75
CA ARG A 188 18.19 32.52 -19.37
C ARG A 188 17.31 31.52 -18.65
N TRP A 189 17.08 31.77 -17.38
CA TRP A 189 16.26 30.93 -16.52
C TRP A 189 14.77 31.19 -16.79
N VAL A 190 13.97 30.16 -16.62
CA VAL A 190 12.50 30.27 -16.61
C VAL A 190 12.09 31.18 -15.44
N GLU A 191 11.20 32.14 -15.70
CA GLU A 191 10.67 33.07 -14.68
C GLU A 191 9.68 32.35 -13.74
N ASP A 192 9.01 31.31 -14.22
CA ASP A 192 8.14 30.43 -13.42
C ASP A 192 8.95 29.58 -12.42
N ASP A 193 8.29 29.11 -11.38
CA ASP A 193 8.89 28.34 -10.29
C ASP A 193 9.16 26.87 -10.68
N TRP A 194 10.09 26.69 -11.63
CA TRP A 194 10.56 25.38 -12.08
C TRP A 194 11.13 24.54 -10.92
N VAL A 195 11.59 25.18 -9.84
CA VAL A 195 12.04 24.49 -8.62
C VAL A 195 10.87 23.79 -7.93
N GLN A 196 9.71 24.44 -7.81
CA GLN A 196 8.50 23.80 -7.26
C GLN A 196 7.99 22.68 -8.16
N GLU A 197 8.06 22.83 -9.49
CA GLU A 197 7.70 21.74 -10.41
C GLU A 197 8.64 20.53 -10.22
N LEU A 198 9.95 20.78 -10.15
CA LEU A 198 10.95 19.75 -9.90
C LEU A 198 10.73 19.06 -8.56
N ARG A 199 10.45 19.83 -7.50
CA ARG A 199 10.13 19.34 -6.17
C ARG A 199 8.89 18.46 -6.19
N GLN A 200 7.80 18.92 -6.81
CA GLN A 200 6.55 18.18 -6.89
C GLN A 200 6.69 16.88 -7.72
N SER A 201 7.46 16.92 -8.80
CA SER A 201 7.79 15.76 -9.62
C SER A 201 8.58 14.71 -8.83
N LEU A 202 9.65 15.14 -8.14
CA LEU A 202 10.47 14.27 -7.30
C LEU A 202 9.64 13.68 -6.14
N ARG A 203 8.86 14.52 -5.44
CA ARG A 203 7.95 14.11 -4.36
C ARG A 203 7.03 12.99 -4.82
N THR A 204 6.40 13.16 -5.98
CA THR A 204 5.47 12.18 -6.54
C THR A 204 6.15 10.84 -6.79
N LYS A 205 7.40 10.86 -7.30
CA LYS A 205 8.20 9.65 -7.51
C LYS A 205 8.60 8.97 -6.20
N VAL A 206 8.98 9.74 -5.17
CA VAL A 206 9.25 9.21 -3.82
C VAL A 206 8.00 8.54 -3.23
N ILE A 207 6.84 9.21 -3.27
CA ILE A 207 5.56 8.66 -2.79
C ILE A 207 5.23 7.34 -3.50
N ALA A 208 5.47 7.24 -4.81
CA ALA A 208 5.24 6.01 -5.56
C ALA A 208 6.14 4.85 -5.07
N LYS A 209 7.40 5.13 -4.72
CA LYS A 209 8.32 4.12 -4.13
C LYS A 209 7.87 3.71 -2.73
N ILE A 210 7.47 4.66 -1.90
CA ILE A 210 6.89 4.41 -0.57
C ILE A 210 5.64 3.52 -0.69
N HIS A 211 4.73 3.86 -1.60
CA HIS A 211 3.50 3.08 -1.82
C HIS A 211 3.80 1.64 -2.26
N LYS A 212 4.80 1.45 -3.13
CA LYS A 212 5.26 0.11 -3.54
C LYS A 212 5.82 -0.68 -2.36
N HIS A 213 6.63 -0.05 -1.52
CA HIS A 213 7.16 -0.67 -0.31
C HIS A 213 6.04 -1.06 0.66
N ASN A 214 5.09 -0.16 0.94
CA ASN A 214 3.94 -0.43 1.80
C ASN A 214 3.11 -1.61 1.30
N LYS A 215 2.92 -1.77 -0.01
CA LYS A 215 2.24 -2.94 -0.60
C LYS A 215 2.96 -4.25 -0.25
N HIS A 216 4.27 -4.29 -0.40
CA HIS A 216 5.04 -5.49 -0.03
C HIS A 216 5.01 -5.73 1.49
N LEU A 217 5.07 -4.67 2.29
CA LEU A 217 4.96 -4.77 3.74
C LEU A 217 3.59 -5.29 4.17
N ALA A 218 2.50 -4.83 3.54
CA ALA A 218 1.14 -5.32 3.80
C ALA A 218 1.02 -6.82 3.54
N ILE A 219 1.56 -7.30 2.42
CA ILE A 219 1.62 -8.73 2.09
C ILE A 219 2.40 -9.49 3.16
N TRP A 220 3.56 -8.97 3.56
CA TRP A 220 4.39 -9.58 4.59
C TRP A 220 3.67 -9.66 5.96
N GLN A 221 2.99 -8.59 6.37
CA GLN A 221 2.21 -8.54 7.61
C GLN A 221 1.06 -9.56 7.57
N ALA A 222 0.31 -9.63 6.46
CA ALA A 222 -0.76 -10.61 6.29
C ALA A 222 -0.23 -12.05 6.35
N ARG A 223 0.88 -12.35 5.64
CA ARG A 223 1.52 -13.68 5.69
C ARG A 223 1.97 -14.05 7.09
N LYS A 224 2.56 -13.10 7.83
CA LYS A 224 2.96 -13.31 9.23
C LYS A 224 1.78 -13.71 10.10
N LEU A 225 0.64 -13.03 9.97
CA LEU A 225 -0.58 -13.38 10.72
C LEU A 225 -1.14 -14.75 10.30
N ILE A 226 -1.18 -15.05 9.00
CA ILE A 226 -1.66 -16.33 8.48
C ILE A 226 -0.84 -17.51 9.02
N VAL A 227 0.48 -17.34 9.19
CA VAL A 227 1.33 -18.36 9.82
C VAL A 227 0.89 -18.62 11.27
N GLU A 228 0.59 -17.58 12.04
CA GLU A 228 0.16 -17.73 13.44
C GLU A 228 -1.26 -18.30 13.55
N TRP A 229 -2.17 -17.87 12.68
CA TRP A 229 -3.51 -18.44 12.60
C TRP A 229 -3.49 -19.92 12.23
N ALA A 230 -2.60 -20.32 11.32
CA ALA A 230 -2.45 -21.73 10.93
C ALA A 230 -1.91 -22.62 12.07
N LYS A 231 -1.23 -22.03 13.05
CA LYS A 231 -0.81 -22.72 14.29
C LYS A 231 -1.92 -22.79 15.34
N GLY A 232 -3.04 -22.11 15.12
CA GLY A 232 -4.17 -22.07 16.05
C GLY A 232 -4.25 -20.80 16.91
N SER A 233 -3.55 -19.72 16.55
CA SER A 233 -3.62 -18.46 17.28
C SER A 233 -4.95 -17.73 17.04
N LEU A 234 -5.50 -17.14 18.10
CA LEU A 234 -6.66 -16.21 18.03
C LEU A 234 -6.23 -14.75 17.84
N SER A 235 -4.93 -14.45 17.91
CA SER A 235 -4.43 -13.09 17.83
C SER A 235 -4.62 -12.49 16.45
N LEU A 236 -5.12 -11.25 16.37
CA LEU A 236 -5.14 -10.46 15.12
C LEU A 236 -3.86 -9.63 14.94
N GLY A 237 -2.85 -9.88 15.78
CA GLY A 237 -1.61 -9.14 15.85
C GLY A 237 -1.81 -7.69 16.28
N GLU A 238 -0.84 -6.86 15.91
CA GLU A 238 -0.81 -5.45 16.28
C GLU A 238 -1.88 -4.64 15.54
N ASP A 239 -2.20 -3.46 16.08
CA ASP A 239 -3.01 -2.47 15.39
C ASP A 239 -2.36 -2.05 14.06
N VAL A 240 -3.17 -1.78 13.04
CA VAL A 240 -2.67 -1.42 11.70
C VAL A 240 -1.80 -0.16 11.71
N SER A 241 -2.03 0.76 12.67
CA SER A 241 -1.19 1.95 12.88
C SER A 241 0.24 1.62 13.32
N LYS A 242 0.47 0.43 13.88
CA LYS A 242 1.79 -0.03 14.38
C LYS A 242 2.51 -0.94 13.39
N MET A 243 1.92 -1.22 12.23
CA MET A 243 2.50 -2.16 11.26
C MET A 243 3.67 -1.58 10.44
N GLY A 244 4.03 -0.31 10.67
CA GLY A 244 5.22 0.31 10.08
C GLY A 244 5.03 0.79 8.64
N PHE A 245 3.79 1.07 8.23
CA PHE A 245 3.53 1.73 6.95
C PHE A 245 4.12 3.14 6.95
N LEU A 246 4.84 3.47 5.90
CA LEU A 246 5.43 4.79 5.72
C LEU A 246 4.38 5.75 5.17
N GLU A 247 4.21 6.88 5.85
CA GLU A 247 3.24 7.89 5.48
C GLU A 247 3.77 8.80 4.37
N ARG A 248 2.85 9.49 3.69
CA ARG A 248 3.13 10.42 2.58
C ARG A 248 4.10 11.51 3.01
N GLU A 249 3.99 11.97 4.25
CA GLU A 249 4.79 13.01 4.89
C GLU A 249 6.28 12.62 4.95
N THR A 250 6.59 11.33 4.95
CA THR A 250 7.98 10.83 4.85
C THR A 250 8.64 11.29 3.55
N ALA A 251 7.88 11.45 2.46
CA ALA A 251 8.40 11.98 1.21
C ALA A 251 8.80 13.46 1.32
N ASP A 252 8.13 14.23 2.18
CA ASP A 252 8.44 15.64 2.39
C ASP A 252 9.77 15.82 3.13
N VAL A 253 10.05 14.93 4.08
CA VAL A 253 11.35 14.88 4.77
C VAL A 253 12.47 14.52 3.78
N ALA A 254 12.23 13.56 2.88
CA ALA A 254 13.21 13.09 1.90
C ALA A 254 13.68 14.20 0.93
N ILE A 255 12.78 15.13 0.58
CA ILE A 255 13.05 16.18 -0.42
C ILE A 255 13.31 17.56 0.20
N VAL A 256 13.43 17.66 1.53
CA VAL A 256 13.59 18.95 2.23
C VAL A 256 14.79 19.76 1.73
N GLY A 257 15.83 19.09 1.21
CA GLY A 257 17.02 19.73 0.66
C GLY A 257 16.83 20.49 -0.66
N LEU A 258 15.68 20.34 -1.34
CA LEU A 258 15.39 21.01 -2.60
C LEU A 258 14.71 22.39 -2.44
N GLY A 259 14.43 22.83 -1.20
CA GLY A 259 13.81 24.14 -0.91
C GLY A 259 12.31 24.03 -0.68
#